data_AF-A0A540MEZ5-F1
#
_entry.id   AF-A0A540MEZ5-F1
#
_cell.length_a   1.000
_cell.length_b   1.000
_cell.length_c   1.000
_cell.angle_alpha   90.00
_cell.angle_beta   90.00
_cell.angle_gamma   90.00
#
_symmetry.space_group_name_H-M   'P 1'
#
loop_
_entity.id
_entity.type
_entity.pdbx_description
1 polymer ?
#
loop_
_entity_poly.entity_id
_entity_poly.type
_entity_poly.pdbx_seq_one_letter_code
_entity_poly.pdbx_strand_id
1 'polypeptide(L)'
;MTLKESLNRFKKQQESAQSLLIGIASDRATATLRPAPAVTNAPAPAVKFSNDTERLQHINTIRKAPVGAQMKRVIDLMRETRLSYTPDQINQECYVDVNANKAVFESLRNNLKVSYDGKSFSYKSKHRITDKKQLLSLIRKFSEGILVIDLKDAYPNTMDDLQALKASCDIWLLSNFDSQEDIAYPKDPRLPASKVDDDLKVLFREIELPL
;
A
#
# COMPACT_ATOMS: atom_id res chain seq x y z
N MET A 1 -28.01 -29.77 26.08
CA MET A 1 -28.91 -28.61 25.98
C MET A 1 -29.39 -28.51 24.55
N THR A 2 -30.70 -28.61 24.37
CA THR A 2 -31.35 -29.03 23.12
C THR A 2 -31.65 -27.83 22.22
N LEU A 3 -31.57 -28.01 20.90
CA LEU A 3 -31.84 -26.99 19.86
C LEU A 3 -33.13 -26.17 20.11
N LYS A 4 -34.13 -26.83 20.72
CA LYS A 4 -35.42 -26.25 21.10
C LYS A 4 -35.31 -25.12 22.14
N GLU A 5 -34.34 -25.21 23.04
CA GLU A 5 -34.08 -24.20 24.06
C GLU A 5 -33.45 -22.93 23.44
N SER A 6 -32.56 -23.10 22.46
CA SER A 6 -31.98 -21.98 21.71
C SER A 6 -33.03 -21.25 20.88
N LEU A 7 -33.95 -21.99 20.26
CA LEU A 7 -35.03 -21.43 19.44
C LEU A 7 -36.01 -20.61 20.29
N ASN A 8 -36.33 -21.08 21.50
CA ASN A 8 -37.16 -20.34 22.45
C ASN A 8 -36.48 -19.05 22.95
N ARG A 9 -35.16 -19.09 23.21
CA ARG A 9 -34.41 -17.87 23.60
C ARG A 9 -34.38 -16.84 22.48
N PHE A 10 -34.18 -17.28 21.24
CA PHE A 10 -34.19 -16.41 20.07
C PHE A 10 -35.57 -15.75 19.87
N LYS A 11 -36.65 -16.53 19.96
CA LYS A 11 -38.02 -16.01 19.83
C LYS A 11 -38.36 -15.00 20.93
N LYS A 12 -37.95 -15.28 22.18
CA LYS A 12 -38.11 -14.36 23.31
C LYS A 12 -37.35 -13.05 23.13
N GLN A 13 -36.15 -13.09 22.55
CA GLN A 13 -35.38 -11.89 22.22
C GLN A 13 -36.06 -11.07 21.11
N GLN A 14 -36.63 -11.73 20.10
CA GLN A 14 -37.36 -11.08 19.02
C GLN A 14 -38.61 -10.35 19.53
N GLU A 15 -39.41 -11.00 20.39
CA GLU A 15 -40.60 -10.42 21.01
C GLU A 15 -40.24 -9.22 21.90
N SER A 16 -39.16 -9.31 22.68
CA SER A 16 -38.70 -8.21 23.54
C SER A 16 -38.28 -6.97 22.74
N ALA A 17 -37.60 -7.17 21.60
CA ALA A 17 -37.21 -6.08 20.71
C ALA A 17 -38.43 -5.41 20.05
N GLN A 18 -39.44 -6.18 19.67
CA GLN A 18 -40.69 -5.65 19.11
C GLN A 18 -41.49 -4.86 20.14
N SER A 19 -41.58 -5.34 21.39
CA SER A 19 -42.25 -4.62 22.48
C SER A 19 -41.59 -3.27 22.80
N LEU A 20 -40.24 -3.19 22.73
CA LEU A 20 -39.51 -1.92 22.91
C LEU A 20 -39.81 -0.92 21.78
N LEU A 21 -39.89 -1.38 20.53
CA LEU A 21 -40.22 -0.50 19.40
C LEU A 21 -41.64 0.06 19.47
N ILE A 22 -42.60 -0.74 19.95
CA ILE A 22 -43.99 -0.31 20.13
C ILE A 22 -44.09 0.73 21.27
N GLY A 23 -43.38 0.52 22.38
CA GLY A 23 -43.36 1.48 23.50
C GLY A 23 -42.86 2.87 23.07
N ILE A 24 -41.81 2.92 22.25
CA ILE A 24 -41.24 4.19 21.73
C ILE A 24 -42.20 4.88 20.74
N ALA A 25 -42.99 4.11 19.97
CA ALA A 25 -43.99 4.66 19.07
C ALA A 25 -45.20 5.25 19.82
N SER A 26 -45.59 4.64 20.94
CA SER A 26 -46.70 5.11 21.78
C SER A 26 -46.36 6.36 22.60
N ASP A 27 -45.12 6.52 23.07
CA ASP A 27 -44.67 7.74 23.79
C ASP A 27 -44.65 9.00 22.91
N ARG A 28 -44.65 8.83 21.58
CA ARG A 28 -44.66 9.96 20.64
C ARG A 28 -46.07 10.50 20.35
N ALA A 29 -47.12 9.85 20.85
CA ALA A 29 -48.52 10.17 20.52
C ALA A 29 -49.25 11.04 21.57
N THR A 30 -48.65 11.36 22.72
CA THR A 30 -49.35 12.09 23.82
C THR A 30 -48.60 13.31 24.39
N ALA A 31 -47.64 13.89 23.67
CA ALA A 31 -47.03 15.16 24.08
C ALA A 31 -47.82 16.36 23.51
N THR A 32 -48.79 16.83 24.28
CA THR A 32 -49.54 18.07 24.08
C THR A 32 -48.60 19.28 24.17
N LEU A 33 -48.76 20.21 23.22
CA LEU A 33 -47.97 21.43 23.02
C LEU A 33 -47.86 22.34 24.26
N ARG A 34 -46.63 22.73 24.60
CA ARG A 34 -46.29 23.95 25.37
C ARG A 34 -45.14 24.68 24.66
N PRO A 35 -45.21 26.00 24.42
CA PRO A 35 -44.20 26.70 23.62
C PRO A 35 -43.03 27.27 24.43
N ALA A 36 -41.88 27.35 23.73
CA ALA A 36 -40.63 28.11 23.95
C ALA A 36 -39.42 27.38 24.60
N PRO A 37 -38.16 27.77 24.29
CA PRO A 37 -37.65 28.67 23.24
C PRO A 37 -36.81 27.96 22.17
N ALA A 38 -36.56 28.64 21.05
CA ALA A 38 -35.77 28.16 19.93
C ALA A 38 -34.30 27.91 20.32
N VAL A 39 -33.89 26.63 20.29
CA VAL A 39 -32.48 26.23 20.20
C VAL A 39 -32.31 25.65 18.82
N THR A 40 -31.52 26.31 17.98
CA THR A 40 -31.16 25.84 16.63
C THR A 40 -30.26 24.61 16.74
N ASN A 41 -30.84 23.46 17.05
CA ASN A 41 -30.19 22.18 16.85
C ASN A 41 -30.30 21.84 15.37
N ALA A 42 -29.19 22.04 14.66
CA ALA A 42 -28.98 21.48 13.34
C ALA A 42 -29.37 19.99 13.36
N PRO A 43 -30.18 19.50 12.39
CA PRO A 43 -30.54 18.10 12.34
C PRO A 43 -29.26 17.28 12.18
N ALA A 44 -29.03 16.37 13.14
CA ALA A 44 -27.98 15.37 13.03
C ALA A 44 -28.13 14.66 11.67
N PRO A 45 -27.04 14.49 10.91
CA PRO A 45 -27.12 13.88 9.59
C PRO A 45 -27.77 12.50 9.72
N ALA A 46 -28.78 12.24 8.90
CA ALA A 46 -29.48 10.97 8.85
C ALA A 46 -28.45 9.85 8.61
N VAL A 47 -28.20 9.05 9.64
CA VAL A 47 -27.27 7.92 9.61
C VAL A 47 -27.82 6.90 8.61
N LYS A 48 -27.17 6.80 7.45
CA LYS A 48 -27.52 5.82 6.42
C LYS A 48 -26.98 4.45 6.85
N PHE A 49 -27.74 3.77 7.72
CA PHE A 49 -27.39 2.50 8.36
C PHE A 49 -26.81 1.41 7.44
N SER A 50 -27.20 1.36 6.15
CA SER A 50 -26.63 0.41 5.19
C SER A 50 -25.12 0.60 4.99
N ASN A 51 -24.66 1.85 4.85
CA ASN A 51 -23.25 2.12 4.54
C ASN A 51 -22.35 1.83 5.75
N ASP A 52 -22.85 2.09 6.96
CA ASP A 52 -22.11 1.77 8.20
C ASP A 52 -22.01 0.25 8.41
N THR A 53 -23.04 -0.51 8.07
CA THR A 53 -23.03 -1.97 8.23
C THR A 53 -21.99 -2.61 7.29
N GLU A 54 -21.94 -2.17 6.03
CA GLU A 54 -20.97 -2.65 5.04
C GLU A 54 -19.53 -2.28 5.43
N ARG A 55 -19.31 -1.04 5.88
CA ARG A 55 -18.00 -0.59 6.37
C ARG A 55 -17.51 -1.42 7.55
N LEU A 56 -18.38 -1.68 8.53
CA LEU A 56 -18.05 -2.51 9.69
C LEU A 56 -17.74 -3.96 9.30
N GLN A 57 -18.48 -4.52 8.34
CA GLN A 57 -18.19 -5.85 7.81
C GLN A 57 -16.84 -5.90 7.10
N HIS A 58 -16.49 -4.87 6.32
CA HIS A 58 -15.19 -4.77 5.66
C HIS A 58 -14.04 -4.71 6.68
N ILE A 59 -14.18 -3.87 7.71
CA ILE A 59 -13.22 -3.77 8.82
C ILE A 59 -13.06 -5.13 9.51
N ASN A 60 -14.18 -5.81 9.80
CA ASN A 60 -14.15 -7.11 10.46
C ASN A 60 -13.44 -8.16 9.61
N THR A 61 -13.69 -8.14 8.29
CA THR A 61 -13.04 -9.03 7.32
C THR A 61 -11.53 -8.82 7.32
N ILE A 62 -11.06 -7.57 7.30
CA ILE A 62 -9.63 -7.25 7.36
C ILE A 62 -9.01 -7.72 8.68
N ARG A 63 -9.67 -7.47 9.81
CA ARG A 63 -9.13 -7.83 11.14
C ARG A 63 -9.09 -9.34 11.38
N LYS A 64 -9.97 -10.09 10.74
CA LYS A 64 -9.97 -11.57 10.75
C LYS A 64 -9.07 -12.19 9.68
N ALA A 65 -8.52 -11.39 8.77
CA ALA A 65 -7.61 -11.89 7.75
C ALA A 65 -6.33 -12.47 8.39
N PRO A 66 -5.66 -13.44 7.75
CA PRO A 66 -4.41 -13.97 8.25
C PRO A 66 -3.35 -12.87 8.39
N VAL A 67 -2.41 -13.06 9.32
CA VAL A 67 -1.35 -12.09 9.65
C VAL A 67 -0.63 -11.59 8.39
N GLY A 68 -0.26 -12.49 7.48
CA GLY A 68 0.42 -12.13 6.23
C GLY A 68 -0.41 -11.20 5.33
N ALA A 69 -1.73 -11.35 5.29
CA ALA A 69 -2.60 -10.47 4.50
C ALA A 69 -2.71 -9.07 5.13
N GLN A 70 -2.82 -9.00 6.46
CA GLN A 70 -2.79 -7.73 7.17
C GLN A 70 -1.46 -7.00 6.96
N MET A 71 -0.33 -7.72 7.10
CA MET A 71 1.00 -7.17 6.85
C MET A 71 1.15 -6.64 5.42
N LYS A 72 0.75 -7.43 4.42
CA LYS A 72 0.83 -7.03 3.01
C LYS A 72 0.10 -5.71 2.79
N ARG A 73 -1.11 -5.55 3.33
CA ARG A 73 -1.90 -4.32 3.21
C ARG A 73 -1.18 -3.11 3.80
N VAL A 74 -0.57 -3.26 4.98
CA VAL A 74 0.22 -2.19 5.62
C VAL A 74 1.46 -1.83 4.79
N ILE A 75 2.17 -2.85 4.27
CA ILE A 75 3.37 -2.64 3.45
C ILE A 75 3.01 -1.98 2.11
N ASP A 76 1.90 -2.39 1.48
CA ASP A 76 1.39 -1.79 0.25
C ASP A 76 1.07 -0.30 0.46
N LEU A 77 0.37 0.05 1.55
CA LEU A 77 0.12 1.45 1.93
C LEU A 77 1.42 2.25 2.05
N MET A 78 2.39 1.76 2.82
CA MET A 78 3.68 2.45 3.02
C MET A 78 4.49 2.54 1.72
N ARG A 79 4.39 1.53 0.85
CA ARG A 79 5.05 1.52 -0.45
C ARG A 79 4.46 2.62 -1.35
N GLU A 80 3.14 2.76 -1.37
CA GLU A 80 2.45 3.72 -2.23
C GLU A 80 2.65 5.16 -1.77
N THR A 81 2.48 5.42 -0.48
CA THR A 81 2.55 6.80 0.05
C THR A 81 3.97 7.25 0.36
N ARG A 82 4.91 6.31 0.56
CA ARG A 82 6.30 6.58 0.99
C ARG A 82 6.39 7.33 2.32
N LEU A 83 5.34 7.28 3.15
CA LEU A 83 5.26 7.93 4.45
C LEU A 83 5.50 6.94 5.60
N SER A 84 5.82 7.51 6.76
CA SER A 84 5.86 6.77 8.02
C SER A 84 4.51 6.85 8.72
N TYR A 85 4.03 5.73 9.25
CA TYR A 85 2.75 5.66 9.94
C TYR A 85 2.89 5.11 11.36
N THR A 86 2.19 5.71 12.30
CA THR A 86 2.02 5.13 13.63
C THR A 86 1.03 3.95 13.57
N PRO A 87 1.07 3.02 14.54
CA PRO A 87 0.08 1.94 14.64
C PRO A 87 -1.38 2.43 14.57
N ASP A 88 -1.67 3.59 15.17
CA ASP A 88 -3.01 4.17 15.18
C ASP A 88 -3.41 4.70 13.80
N GLN A 89 -2.48 5.34 13.08
CA GLN A 89 -2.73 5.79 11.71
C GLN A 89 -2.92 4.60 10.76
N ILE A 90 -2.17 3.51 10.96
CA ILE A 90 -2.35 2.27 10.19
C ILE A 90 -3.77 1.70 10.39
N ASN A 91 -4.29 1.74 11.61
CA ASN A 91 -5.66 1.30 11.90
C ASN A 91 -6.71 2.23 11.25
N GLN A 92 -6.43 3.54 11.13
CA GLN A 92 -7.33 4.48 10.46
C GLN A 92 -7.36 4.27 8.94
N GLU A 93 -6.19 4.11 8.31
CA GLU A 93 -6.05 4.00 6.86
C GLU A 93 -6.35 2.59 6.33
N CYS A 94 -5.88 1.56 7.03
CA CYS A 94 -5.95 0.17 6.58
C CYS A 94 -6.87 -0.72 7.43
N TYR A 95 -7.45 -0.22 8.51
CA TYR A 95 -8.28 -0.99 9.46
C TYR A 95 -7.57 -2.17 10.14
N VAL A 96 -6.24 -2.22 10.03
CA VAL A 96 -5.38 -3.21 10.67
C VAL A 96 -4.99 -2.69 12.05
N ASP A 97 -5.39 -3.41 13.09
CA ASP A 97 -5.05 -3.07 14.47
C ASP A 97 -3.73 -3.72 14.87
N VAL A 98 -2.64 -3.00 14.63
CA VAL A 98 -1.28 -3.46 14.92
C VAL A 98 -1.01 -3.51 16.43
N ASN A 99 -1.67 -2.65 17.23
CA ASN A 99 -1.48 -2.60 18.68
C ASN A 99 -2.15 -3.79 19.38
N ALA A 100 -3.38 -4.13 18.97
CA ALA A 100 -4.09 -5.29 19.52
C ALA A 100 -3.49 -6.62 19.06
N ASN A 101 -2.94 -6.67 17.84
CA ASN A 101 -2.40 -7.89 17.25
C ASN A 101 -0.86 -7.93 17.31
N LYS A 102 -0.33 -8.47 18.42
CA LYS A 102 1.11 -8.64 18.66
C LYS A 102 1.83 -9.39 17.54
N ALA A 103 1.19 -10.40 16.94
CA ALA A 103 1.79 -11.17 15.86
C ALA A 103 2.03 -10.31 14.60
N VAL A 104 1.10 -9.40 14.27
CA VAL A 104 1.28 -8.46 13.16
C VAL A 104 2.39 -7.46 13.48
N PHE A 105 2.41 -6.91 14.69
CA PHE A 105 3.46 -5.97 15.12
C PHE A 105 4.86 -6.58 15.02
N GLU A 106 5.07 -7.78 15.60
CA GLU A 106 6.36 -8.47 15.56
C GLU A 106 6.75 -8.85 14.13
N SER A 107 5.80 -9.34 13.34
CA SER A 107 6.08 -9.73 11.95
C SER A 107 6.42 -8.53 11.07
N LEU A 108 5.78 -7.37 11.28
CA LEU A 108 6.14 -6.12 10.60
C LEU A 108 7.53 -5.65 11.03
N ARG A 109 7.84 -5.70 12.33
CA ARG A 109 9.15 -5.29 12.86
C ARG A 109 10.30 -6.16 12.34
N ASN A 110 10.06 -7.46 12.13
CA ASN A 110 11.04 -8.39 11.60
C ASN A 110 11.13 -8.39 10.06
N ASN A 111 10.29 -7.61 9.38
CA ASN A 111 10.23 -7.63 7.92
C ASN A 111 11.37 -6.81 7.28
N LEU A 112 12.01 -7.34 6.25
CA LEU A 112 13.10 -6.68 5.51
C LEU A 112 12.68 -5.39 4.80
N LYS A 113 11.40 -5.26 4.42
CA LYS A 113 10.81 -4.12 3.72
C LYS A 113 10.22 -3.06 4.65
N VAL A 114 10.32 -3.24 5.96
CA VAL A 114 9.77 -2.30 6.94
C VAL A 114 10.88 -1.87 7.90
N SER A 115 10.90 -0.58 8.22
CA SER A 115 11.76 -0.02 9.26
C SER A 115 10.88 0.52 10.38
N TYR A 116 11.17 0.12 11.62
CA TYR A 116 10.48 0.60 12.82
C TYR A 116 11.44 1.45 13.65
N ASP A 117 11.08 2.70 13.90
CA ASP A 117 11.88 3.68 14.64
C ASP A 117 11.56 3.72 16.16
N GLY A 118 10.68 2.81 16.63
CA GLY A 118 10.17 2.80 18.00
C GLY A 118 8.81 3.48 18.18
N LYS A 119 8.34 4.26 17.20
CA LYS A 119 7.06 4.96 17.23
C LYS A 119 6.22 4.75 15.97
N SER A 120 6.87 4.71 14.82
CA SER A 120 6.29 4.65 13.49
C SER A 120 6.98 3.59 12.62
N PHE A 121 6.22 3.07 11.68
CA PHE A 121 6.65 2.13 10.66
C PHE A 121 6.81 2.88 9.34
N SER A 122 7.90 2.60 8.63
CA SER A 122 8.22 3.21 7.34
C SER A 122 8.63 2.14 6.34
N TYR A 123 8.42 2.41 5.05
CA TYR A 123 8.88 1.52 3.99
C TYR A 123 10.41 1.54 3.88
N LYS A 124 11.03 0.37 3.82
CA LYS A 124 12.45 0.19 3.61
C LYS A 124 12.67 -0.44 2.24
N SER A 125 13.03 0.40 1.27
CA SER A 125 13.47 -0.07 -0.05
C SER A 125 14.80 -0.82 0.03
N LYS A 126 15.08 -1.65 -0.97
CA LYS A 126 16.37 -2.38 -1.05
C LYS A 126 17.55 -1.41 -1.13
N HIS A 127 17.38 -0.32 -1.88
CA HIS A 127 18.35 0.76 -2.00
C HIS A 127 17.74 2.05 -1.44
N ARG A 128 18.39 2.65 -0.44
CA ARG A 128 17.95 3.89 0.22
C ARG A 128 18.32 5.10 -0.65
N ILE A 129 17.73 5.19 -1.83
CA ILE A 129 17.90 6.29 -2.79
C ILE A 129 16.59 7.06 -2.94
N THR A 130 16.70 8.38 -3.04
CA THR A 130 15.52 9.27 -3.16
C THR A 130 15.58 10.20 -4.36
N ASP A 131 16.72 10.28 -5.06
CA ASP A 131 16.97 11.27 -6.10
C ASP A 131 17.81 10.68 -7.25
N LYS A 132 17.66 11.25 -8.45
CA LYS A 132 18.37 10.87 -9.68
C LYS A 132 19.88 10.86 -9.51
N LYS A 133 20.44 11.83 -8.78
CA LYS A 133 21.89 11.90 -8.52
C LYS A 133 22.38 10.73 -7.65
N GLN A 134 21.58 10.32 -6.68
CA GLN A 134 21.87 9.17 -5.83
C GLN A 134 21.72 7.86 -6.61
N LEU A 135 20.71 7.76 -7.47
CA LEU A 135 20.54 6.65 -8.40
C LEU A 135 21.77 6.46 -9.29
N LEU A 136 22.25 7.52 -9.94
CA LEU A 136 23.45 7.46 -10.78
C LEU A 136 24.69 7.07 -9.96
N SER A 137 24.85 7.66 -8.77
CA SER A 137 25.95 7.33 -7.87
C SER A 137 25.92 5.88 -7.40
N LEU A 138 24.72 5.31 -7.23
CA LEU A 138 24.53 3.91 -6.90
C LEU A 138 24.94 3.03 -8.08
N ILE A 139 24.40 3.26 -9.27
CA ILE A 139 24.70 2.47 -10.47
C ILE A 139 26.21 2.45 -10.75
N ARG A 140 26.90 3.59 -10.60
CA ARG A 140 28.37 3.68 -10.75
C ARG A 140 29.18 2.85 -9.74
N LYS A 141 28.61 2.50 -8.59
CA LYS A 141 29.26 1.64 -7.60
C LYS A 141 29.13 0.16 -7.91
N PHE A 142 28.12 -0.23 -8.69
CA PHE A 142 27.85 -1.62 -9.05
C PHE A 142 28.22 -1.87 -10.52
N SER A 143 29.48 -2.25 -10.77
CA SER A 143 29.98 -2.59 -12.11
C SER A 143 29.20 -3.73 -12.77
N GLU A 144 28.73 -4.68 -11.96
CA GLU A 144 27.94 -5.85 -12.39
C GLU A 144 26.52 -5.51 -12.85
N GLY A 145 26.10 -4.25 -12.69
CA GLY A 145 24.74 -3.80 -12.99
C GLY A 145 23.75 -4.08 -11.86
N ILE A 146 22.59 -3.43 -11.95
CA ILE A 146 21.51 -3.54 -10.97
C ILE A 146 20.20 -3.81 -11.70
N LEU A 147 19.42 -4.76 -11.20
CA LEU A 147 18.09 -5.05 -11.71
C LEU A 147 17.17 -3.84 -11.59
N VAL A 148 16.49 -3.48 -12.67
CA VAL A 148 15.55 -2.35 -12.69
C VAL A 148 14.41 -2.56 -11.71
N ILE A 149 14.00 -3.80 -11.44
CA ILE A 149 12.96 -4.12 -10.45
C ILE A 149 13.38 -3.69 -9.04
N ASP A 150 14.65 -3.90 -8.68
CA ASP A 150 15.19 -3.47 -7.40
C ASP A 150 15.31 -1.94 -7.29
N LEU A 151 15.56 -1.28 -8.41
CA LEU A 151 15.62 0.19 -8.48
C LEU A 151 14.22 0.81 -8.41
N LYS A 152 13.24 0.27 -9.14
CA LYS A 152 11.82 0.71 -9.12
C LYS A 152 11.23 0.73 -7.71
N ASP A 153 11.72 -0.15 -6.84
CA ASP A 153 11.29 -0.21 -5.44
C ASP A 153 11.69 1.02 -4.63
N ALA A 154 12.73 1.75 -5.04
CA ALA A 154 13.32 2.81 -4.24
C ALA A 154 12.45 4.05 -4.13
N TYR A 155 12.03 4.64 -5.26
CA TYR A 155 11.17 5.82 -5.28
C TYR A 155 10.31 5.89 -6.55
N PRO A 156 9.17 6.62 -6.54
CA PRO A 156 8.18 6.55 -7.62
C PRO A 156 8.71 6.91 -9.02
N ASN A 157 9.55 7.93 -9.14
CA ASN A 157 10.04 8.44 -10.43
C ASN A 157 11.26 7.69 -10.98
N THR A 158 11.61 6.53 -10.41
CA THR A 158 12.85 5.82 -10.78
C THR A 158 12.91 5.46 -12.26
N MET A 159 11.77 5.09 -12.87
CA MET A 159 11.75 4.72 -14.30
C MET A 159 12.05 5.92 -15.20
N ASP A 160 11.42 7.07 -14.93
CA ASP A 160 11.64 8.29 -15.71
C ASP A 160 13.09 8.77 -15.59
N ASP A 161 13.64 8.69 -14.37
CA ASP A 161 15.04 9.02 -14.13
C ASP A 161 16.01 8.06 -14.82
N LEU A 162 15.73 6.76 -14.84
CA LEU A 162 16.51 5.77 -15.59
C LEU A 162 16.48 6.06 -17.09
N GLN A 163 15.31 6.37 -17.66
CA GLN A 163 15.21 6.74 -19.07
C GLN A 163 15.95 8.04 -19.36
N ALA A 164 15.88 9.02 -18.47
CA ALA A 164 16.63 10.27 -18.61
C ALA A 164 18.16 10.02 -18.54
N LEU A 165 18.64 9.16 -17.65
CA LEU A 165 20.06 8.77 -17.58
C LEU A 165 20.51 7.98 -18.82
N LYS A 166 19.64 7.13 -19.37
CA LYS A 166 19.89 6.44 -20.64
C LYS A 166 19.98 7.43 -21.80
N ALA A 167 19.07 8.40 -21.88
CA ALA A 167 19.05 9.44 -22.92
C ALA A 167 20.28 10.35 -22.84
N SER A 168 20.70 10.71 -21.62
CA SER A 168 21.96 11.42 -21.36
C SER A 168 23.22 10.57 -21.60
N CYS A 169 23.06 9.30 -21.95
CA CYS A 169 24.15 8.34 -22.12
C CYS A 169 25.04 8.18 -20.87
N ASP A 170 24.49 8.36 -19.66
CA ASP A 170 25.20 8.16 -18.39
C ASP A 170 25.20 6.70 -17.92
N ILE A 171 24.21 5.92 -18.38
CA ILE A 171 24.03 4.51 -18.05
C ILE A 171 23.67 3.71 -19.30
N TRP A 172 23.87 2.40 -19.25
CA TRP A 172 23.29 1.46 -20.20
C TRP A 172 22.13 0.71 -19.56
N LEU A 173 21.02 0.65 -20.28
CA LEU A 173 19.85 -0.14 -19.89
C LEU A 173 19.72 -1.28 -20.89
N LEU A 174 20.03 -2.49 -20.43
CA LEU A 174 20.05 -3.69 -21.25
C LEU A 174 18.96 -4.65 -20.77
N SER A 175 18.14 -5.12 -21.70
CA SER A 175 17.16 -6.16 -21.41
C SER A 175 17.84 -7.51 -21.50
N ASN A 176 17.76 -8.30 -20.43
CA ASN A 176 18.19 -9.69 -20.50
C ASN A 176 17.15 -10.49 -21.29
N PHE A 177 17.57 -11.12 -22.38
CA PHE A 177 16.67 -11.85 -23.27
C PHE A 177 16.08 -13.11 -22.60
N ASP A 178 16.83 -13.74 -21.68
CA ASP A 178 16.40 -14.96 -21.00
C ASP A 178 15.44 -14.66 -19.83
N SER A 179 15.70 -13.63 -19.03
CA SER A 179 14.88 -13.31 -17.86
C SER A 179 13.80 -12.25 -18.11
N GLN A 180 13.83 -11.57 -19.27
CA GLN A 180 13.00 -10.38 -19.57
C GLN A 180 13.13 -9.26 -18.53
N GLU A 181 14.18 -9.29 -17.70
CA GLU A 181 14.47 -8.26 -16.71
C GLU A 181 15.46 -7.25 -17.30
N ASP A 182 15.14 -5.97 -17.16
CA ASP A 182 16.07 -4.90 -17.51
C ASP A 182 17.13 -4.75 -16.42
N ILE A 183 18.38 -4.59 -16.83
CA ILE A 183 19.53 -4.37 -15.97
C ILE A 183 20.16 -3.02 -16.32
N ALA A 184 20.39 -2.19 -15.30
CA ALA A 184 21.06 -0.91 -15.42
C ALA A 184 22.55 -1.05 -15.10
N TYR A 185 23.40 -0.74 -16.08
CA TYR A 185 24.86 -0.74 -15.97
C TYR A 185 25.42 0.68 -15.99
N PRO A 186 26.50 0.94 -15.25
CA PRO A 186 27.19 2.22 -15.37
C PRO A 186 27.91 2.32 -16.71
N LYS A 187 27.79 3.47 -17.37
CA LYS A 187 28.64 3.79 -18.51
C LYS A 187 29.89 4.51 -18.01
N ASP A 188 31.06 4.06 -18.43
CA ASP A 188 32.31 4.77 -18.16
C ASP A 188 32.32 6.13 -18.90
N PRO A 189 32.48 7.27 -18.20
CA PRO A 189 32.60 8.59 -18.81
C PRO A 189 33.75 8.72 -19.81
N ARG A 190 34.76 7.84 -19.74
CA ARG A 190 35.91 7.81 -20.64
C ARG A 190 35.56 7.21 -22.01
N LEU A 191 34.47 6.45 -22.10
CA LEU A 191 34.05 5.85 -23.35
C LEU A 191 33.39 6.93 -24.23
N PRO A 192 33.84 7.09 -25.48
CA PRO A 192 33.22 8.05 -26.38
C PRO A 192 31.73 7.74 -26.53
N ALA A 193 30.87 8.76 -26.41
CA ALA A 193 29.44 8.65 -26.69
C ALA A 193 29.14 8.58 -28.20
N SER A 194 30.10 8.11 -28.99
CA SER A 194 30.02 8.02 -30.44
C SER A 194 28.93 7.03 -30.83
N LYS A 195 27.87 7.53 -31.45
CA LYS A 195 26.94 6.71 -32.21
C LYS A 195 27.68 6.25 -33.47
N VAL A 196 27.74 4.94 -33.68
CA VAL A 196 28.21 4.37 -34.95
C VAL A 196 27.00 4.31 -35.88
N ASP A 197 27.16 4.78 -37.12
CA ASP A 197 26.12 4.71 -38.15
C ASP A 197 25.76 3.25 -38.47
N ASP A 198 24.52 3.02 -38.88
CA ASP A 198 24.03 1.67 -39.14
C ASP A 198 24.74 1.02 -40.33
N ASP A 199 25.08 1.80 -41.37
CA ASP A 199 25.85 1.32 -42.52
C ASP A 199 27.26 0.82 -42.11
N LEU A 200 27.92 1.52 -41.18
CA LEU A 200 29.20 1.09 -40.63
C LEU A 200 29.07 -0.21 -39.81
N LYS A 201 27.97 -0.38 -39.08
CA LYS A 201 27.71 -1.63 -38.34
C LYS A 201 27.50 -2.81 -39.28
N VAL A 202 26.78 -2.60 -40.39
CA VAL A 202 26.57 -3.63 -41.42
C VAL A 202 27.91 -4.01 -42.04
N LEU A 203 28.67 -3.02 -42.52
CA LEU A 203 29.97 -3.24 -43.13
C LEU A 203 30.92 -4.02 -42.21
N PHE A 204 30.98 -3.64 -40.91
CA PHE A 204 31.84 -4.34 -39.95
C PHE A 204 31.46 -5.81 -39.74
N ARG A 205 30.15 -6.14 -39.78
CA ARG A 205 29.65 -7.51 -39.61
C ARG A 205 29.87 -8.38 -40.85
N GLU A 206 29.96 -7.78 -42.03
CA GLU A 206 30.20 -8.47 -43.30
C GLU A 206 31.67 -8.83 -43.51
N ILE A 207 32.60 -8.32 -42.69
CA ILE A 207 34.01 -8.69 -42.77
C ILE A 207 34.19 -10.13 -42.27
N GLU A 208 34.45 -11.05 -43.18
CA GLU A 208 34.84 -12.42 -42.85
C GLU A 208 36.28 -12.44 -42.32
N LEU A 209 36.44 -12.90 -41.07
CA LEU A 209 37.76 -13.10 -40.47
C LEU A 209 38.38 -14.40 -40.99
N PRO A 210 39.64 -14.40 -41.43
CA PRO A 210 40.32 -15.64 -41.80
C PRO A 210 40.44 -16.56 -40.57
N LEU A 211 40.01 -17.81 -40.75
CA LEU A 211 40.06 -18.89 -39.75
C LEU A 211 41.50 -19.33 -39.43
#